data_AF-A0A7Y9IS67-F1
#
_entry.id   AF-A0A7Y9IS67-F1
#
_cell.length_a   1.000
_cell.length_b   1.000
_cell.length_c   1.000
_cell.angle_alpha   90.00
_cell.angle_beta   90.00
_cell.angle_gamma   90.00
#
_symmetry.space_group_name_H-M   'P 1'
#
loop_
_entity.id
_entity.type
_entity.pdbx_description
1 polymer ?
#
loop_
_entity_poly.entity_id
_entity_poly.type
_entity_poly.pdbx_seq_one_letter_code
_entity_poly.pdbx_strand_id
1 'polypeptide(L)'
;MHTLLATLAGLLFLGVLLVIERALRLPTRTVNAAFIILWLAATVVHGYLGILAGQTLMTEVLVGVVVFGVPLAARIAMRVMSRRNAFRTKPRAT
;
A
#
# COMPACT_ATOMS: atom_id res chain seq x y z
N MET A 1 3.07 13.38 -16.35
CA MET A 1 3.59 12.22 -15.57
C MET A 1 3.16 12.35 -14.11
N HIS A 2 1.89 12.03 -13.81
CA HIS A 2 1.25 12.24 -12.50
C HIS A 2 1.06 10.92 -11.74
N THR A 3 0.70 9.87 -12.47
CA THR A 3 0.43 8.52 -11.96
C THR A 3 1.64 7.88 -11.29
N LEU A 4 2.82 8.01 -11.91
CA LEU A 4 4.06 7.44 -11.38
C LEU A 4 4.43 8.05 -10.01
N LEU A 5 4.28 9.37 -9.86
CA LEU A 5 4.54 10.07 -8.60
C LEU A 5 3.53 9.65 -7.51
N ALA A 6 2.26 9.48 -7.87
CA ALA A 6 1.24 9.00 -6.94
C ALA A 6 1.50 7.55 -6.47
N THR A 7 1.92 6.67 -7.38
CA THR A 7 2.30 5.29 -7.01
C THR A 7 3.57 5.26 -6.14
N LEU A 8 4.58 6.08 -6.47
CA LEU A 8 5.79 6.20 -5.65
C LEU A 8 5.47 6.75 -4.26
N ALA A 9 4.58 7.73 -4.14
CA ALA A 9 4.12 8.24 -2.86
C ALA A 9 3.47 7.13 -2.00
N GLY A 10 2.73 6.21 -2.62
CA GLY A 10 2.13 5.07 -1.92
C GLY A 10 3.12 4.06 -1.41
N LEU A 11 4.15 3.77 -2.20
CA LEU A 11 5.26 2.92 -1.77
C LEU A 11 6.06 3.58 -0.65
N LEU A 12 6.30 4.89 -0.74
CA LEU A 12 6.99 5.64 0.30
C LEU A 12 6.19 5.67 1.60
N PHE A 13 4.88 5.95 1.52
CA PHE A 13 3.96 5.94 2.65
C PHE A 13 3.87 4.56 3.31
N LEU A 14 3.81 3.50 2.49
CA LEU A 14 3.89 2.13 2.99
C LEU A 14 5.20 1.90 3.75
N GLY A 15 6.33 2.35 3.21
CA GLY A 15 7.64 2.29 3.87
C GLY A 15 7.64 2.98 5.24
N VAL A 16 7.09 4.20 5.32
CA VAL A 16 6.98 4.97 6.56
C VAL A 16 6.17 4.20 7.61
N LEU A 17 5.00 3.67 7.23
CA LEU A 17 4.17 2.90 8.17
C LEU A 17 4.85 1.62 8.66
N LEU A 18 5.67 0.96 7.83
CA LEU A 18 6.45 -0.21 8.23
C LEU A 18 7.59 0.16 9.19
N VAL A 19 8.23 1.32 9.00
CA VAL A 19 9.23 1.83 9.95
C VAL A 19 8.56 2.14 11.29
N ILE A 20 7.40 2.77 11.28
CA ILE A 20 6.61 3.06 12.48
C ILE A 20 6.15 1.76 13.17
N GLU A 21 5.69 0.76 12.41
CA GLU A 21 5.34 -0.58 12.94
C GLU A 21 6.48 -1.16 13.77
N ARG A 22 7.70 -1.10 13.24
CA ARG A 22 8.91 -1.63 13.89
C ARG A 22 9.35 -0.78 15.07
N ALA A 23 9.35 0.54 14.93
CA ALA A 23 9.82 1.47 15.95
C ALA A 23 8.90 1.47 17.19
N LEU A 24 7.59 1.43 16.98
CA LEU A 24 6.57 1.49 18.05
C LEU A 24 6.05 0.10 18.46
N ARG A 25 6.56 -0.98 17.87
CA ARG A 25 6.11 -2.37 18.08
C ARG A 25 4.59 -2.53 17.94
N LEU A 26 4.01 -1.82 16.97
CA LEU A 26 2.56 -1.84 16.76
C LEU A 26 2.11 -3.20 16.22
N PRO A 27 0.87 -3.62 16.54
CA PRO A 27 0.30 -4.82 15.93
C PRO A 27 0.21 -4.66 14.41
N THR A 28 0.71 -5.64 13.66
CA THR A 28 0.66 -5.67 12.19
C THR A 28 -0.77 -5.49 11.65
N ARG A 29 -1.79 -5.95 12.41
CA ARG A 29 -3.20 -5.74 12.07
C ARG A 29 -3.59 -4.26 12.07
N THR A 30 -3.16 -3.52 13.08
CA THR A 30 -3.41 -2.08 13.23
C THR A 30 -2.75 -1.29 12.11
N VAL A 31 -1.46 -1.54 11.85
CA VAL A 31 -0.72 -0.86 10.79
C VAL A 31 -1.29 -1.17 9.42
N ASN A 32 -1.72 -2.40 9.18
CA ASN A 32 -2.35 -2.76 7.91
C ASN A 32 -3.72 -2.09 7.72
N ALA A 33 -4.53 -2.00 8.76
CA ALA A 33 -5.81 -1.27 8.70
C ALA A 33 -5.57 0.22 8.46
N ALA A 34 -4.61 0.82 9.18
CA ALA A 34 -4.23 2.22 9.00
C ALA A 34 -3.73 2.49 7.58
N PHE A 35 -2.86 1.64 7.04
CA PHE A 35 -2.39 1.76 5.67
C PHE A 35 -3.55 1.73 4.67
N ILE A 36 -4.44 0.73 4.76
CA ILE A 36 -5.57 0.61 3.85
C ILE A 36 -6.47 1.84 3.91
N ILE A 37 -6.87 2.26 5.11
CA ILE A 37 -7.82 3.38 5.29
C ILE A 37 -7.19 4.69 4.82
N LEU A 38 -5.98 5.02 5.29
CA LEU A 38 -5.31 6.28 4.98
C LEU A 38 -4.93 6.35 3.50
N TRP A 39 -4.44 5.25 2.92
CA TRP A 39 -4.05 5.21 1.52
C TRP A 39 -5.25 5.23 0.57
N LEU A 40 -6.35 4.57 0.94
CA LEU A 40 -7.60 4.66 0.19
C LEU A 40 -8.14 6.09 0.19
N ALA A 41 -8.19 6.75 1.35
CA ALA A 41 -8.61 8.13 1.46
C ALA A 41 -7.75 9.07 0.59
N ALA A 42 -6.42 8.91 0.64
CA ALA A 42 -5.51 9.67 -0.22
C ALA A 42 -5.77 9.44 -1.72
N THR A 43 -6.05 8.19 -2.12
CA THR A 43 -6.37 7.86 -3.53
C THR A 43 -7.68 8.51 -3.98
N VAL A 44 -8.69 8.55 -3.10
CA VAL A 44 -9.97 9.22 -3.39
C VAL A 44 -9.78 10.73 -3.54
N VAL A 45 -9.04 11.37 -2.63
CA VAL A 45 -8.72 12.80 -2.72
C VAL A 45 -7.96 13.11 -4.01
N HIS A 46 -7.00 12.25 -4.36
CA HIS A 46 -6.21 12.37 -5.59
C HIS A 46 -7.09 12.31 -6.85
N GLY A 47 -7.98 11.33 -6.94
CA GLY A 47 -8.92 11.23 -8.06
C GLY A 47 -9.90 12.41 -8.12
N TYR A 48 -10.35 12.92 -6.96
CA TYR A 48 -11.19 14.13 -6.90
C TYR A 48 -10.47 15.37 -7.43
N LEU A 49 -9.19 15.56 -7.05
CA LEU A 49 -8.36 16.64 -7.57
C LEU A 49 -8.10 16.51 -9.08
N GLY A 50 -7.96 15.28 -9.60
CA GLY A 50 -7.83 15.02 -11.04
C GLY A 50 -9.08 15.43 -11.83
N ILE A 51 -10.28 15.16 -11.29
CA ILE A 51 -11.55 15.60 -11.88
C ILE A 51 -11.63 17.13 -11.91
N LEU A 52 -11.26 17.80 -10.81
CA LEU A 52 -11.19 19.26 -10.75
C LEU A 52 -10.18 19.86 -11.74
N ALA A 53 -9.12 19.12 -12.06
CA ALA A 53 -8.14 19.49 -13.09
C ALA A 53 -8.61 19.20 -14.52
N GLY A 54 -9.87 18.77 -14.72
CA GLY A 54 -10.47 18.52 -16.03
C GLY A 54 -10.25 17.11 -16.59
N GLN A 55 -9.72 16.18 -15.79
CA GLN A 55 -9.59 14.77 -16.20
C GLN A 55 -10.95 14.05 -16.14
N THR A 56 -11.16 13.08 -17.03
CA THR A 56 -12.42 12.33 -17.03
C THR A 56 -12.47 11.36 -15.85
N LEU A 57 -13.68 11.11 -15.32
CA LEU A 57 -13.91 10.16 -14.23
C LEU A 57 -13.34 8.78 -14.54
N MET A 58 -13.48 8.30 -15.78
CA MET A 58 -12.95 6.99 -16.18
C MET A 58 -11.42 6.93 -16.07
N THR A 59 -10.72 8.00 -16.46
CA THR A 59 -9.27 8.11 -16.35
C THR A 59 -8.84 8.05 -14.88
N GLU A 60 -9.50 8.82 -14.01
CA GLU A 60 -9.16 8.88 -12.59
C GLU A 60 -9.46 7.57 -11.85
N VAL A 61 -10.51 6.84 -12.24
CA VAL A 61 -10.80 5.51 -11.69
C VAL A 61 -9.71 4.50 -12.07
N LEU A 62 -9.29 4.46 -13.33
CA LEU A 62 -8.19 3.59 -13.80
C LEU A 62 -6.88 3.92 -13.06
N VAL A 63 -6.58 5.21 -12.92
CA VAL A 63 -5.42 5.68 -12.16
C VAL A 63 -5.52 5.27 -10.68
N GLY A 64 -6.68 5.48 -10.06
CA GLY A 64 -6.94 5.12 -8.66
C GLY A 64 -6.75 3.63 -8.39
N VAL A 65 -7.19 2.75 -9.31
CA VAL A 65 -6.97 1.30 -9.21
C VAL A 65 -5.47 0.97 -9.17
N VAL A 66 -4.65 1.62 -9.99
CA VAL A 66 -3.20 1.39 -9.99
C VAL A 66 -2.54 1.99 -8.75
N VAL A 67 -2.88 3.24 -8.40
CA VAL A 67 -2.30 3.99 -7.28
C VAL A 67 -2.62 3.32 -5.93
N PHE A 68 -3.81 2.76 -5.76
CA PHE A 68 -4.16 1.99 -4.57
C PHE A 68 -3.72 0.53 -4.65
N GLY A 69 -3.95 -0.12 -5.78
CA GLY A 69 -3.76 -1.55 -5.97
C GLY A 69 -2.29 -1.97 -5.89
N VAL A 70 -1.37 -1.21 -6.49
CA VAL A 70 0.06 -1.56 -6.49
C VAL A 70 0.65 -1.57 -5.07
N PRO A 71 0.49 -0.51 -4.25
CA PRO A 71 0.96 -0.53 -2.86
C PRO A 71 0.29 -1.60 -1.99
N LEU A 72 -1.02 -1.86 -2.20
CA LEU A 72 -1.72 -2.92 -1.50
C LEU A 72 -1.17 -4.32 -1.86
N ALA A 73 -0.98 -4.58 -3.16
CA ALA A 73 -0.40 -5.83 -3.64
C ALA A 73 1.02 -6.04 -3.10
N ALA A 74 1.85 -4.99 -3.08
CA ALA A 74 3.18 -5.04 -2.49
C ALA A 74 3.14 -5.41 -1.00
N ARG A 75 2.24 -4.79 -0.22
CA ARG A 75 2.07 -5.10 1.20
C ARG A 75 1.62 -6.55 1.45
N ILE A 76 0.72 -7.07 0.62
CA ILE A 76 0.28 -8.48 0.69
C ILE A 76 1.41 -9.42 0.32
N ALA A 77 2.11 -9.16 -0.79
CA ALA A 77 3.24 -9.97 -1.26
C ALA A 77 4.33 -10.08 -0.19
N MET A 78 4.71 -8.97 0.45
CA MET A 78 5.68 -8.96 1.55
C MET A 78 5.24 -9.87 2.72
N ARG A 79 3.95 -9.88 3.08
CA ARG A 79 3.42 -10.74 4.15
C ARG A 79 3.43 -12.21 3.75
N VAL A 80 3.06 -12.53 2.52
CA VAL A 80 3.12 -13.90 2.00
C VAL A 80 4.55 -14.40 1.98
N MET A 81 5.50 -13.61 1.50
CA MET A 81 6.93 -13.95 1.49
C MET A 81 7.48 -14.15 2.91
N SER A 82 7.16 -13.27 3.84
CA SER A 82 7.58 -13.40 5.25
C SER A 82 7.07 -14.70 5.89
N ARG A 83 5.80 -15.07 5.65
CA ARG A 83 5.25 -16.35 6.13
C ARG A 83 5.93 -17.55 5.49
N ARG A 84 6.14 -17.54 4.18
CA ARG A 84 6.83 -18.63 3.45
C ARG A 84 8.25 -18.85 3.99
N ASN A 85 9.00 -17.77 4.22
CA ASN A 85 10.35 -17.86 4.77
C ASN A 85 10.36 -18.46 6.18
N ALA A 86 9.41 -18.09 7.04
CA ALA A 86 9.29 -18.65 8.38
C ALA A 86 9.00 -20.17 8.39
N PHE A 87 8.22 -20.67 7.42
CA PHE A 87 7.98 -22.10 7.25
C PHE A 87 9.21 -22.86 6.75
N ARG A 88 9.98 -22.25 5.84
CA ARG A 88 11.17 -22.87 5.25
C ARG A 88 12.32 -23.04 6.25
N THR A 89 12.41 -22.19 7.28
CA THR A 89 13.49 -22.23 8.28
C THR A 89 13.22 -23.13 9.48
N LYS A 90 12.04 -23.76 9.58
CA LYS A 90 11.75 -24.68 10.69
C LYS A 90 12.49 -26.00 10.43
N PRO A 91 13.40 -26.45 11.31
CA PRO A 91 14.12 -27.71 11.10
C PRO A 91 13.11 -28.86 11.04
N ARG A 92 13.24 -29.73 10.05
CA ARG A 92 12.53 -31.01 10.05
C ARG A 92 13.05 -31.77 11.27
N ALA A 93 12.21 -31.89 12.30
CA ALA A 93 12.48 -32.81 13.40
C ALA A 93 12.50 -34.22 12.78
N THR A 94 13.70 -34.75 12.58
CA THR A 94 13.99 -36.17 12.35
C THR A 94 14.25 -36.82 13.69
#